data_AF-A0A7G9YY20-F1
#
_entry.id   AF-A0A7G9YY20-F1
#
_cell.length_a   1.000
_cell.length_b   1.000
_cell.length_c   1.000
_cell.angle_alpha   90.00
_cell.angle_beta   90.00
_cell.angle_gamma   90.00
#
_symmetry.space_group_name_H-M   'P 1'
#
loop_
_entity.id
_entity.type
_entity.pdbx_description
1 polymer ?
#
loop_
_entity_poly.entity_id
_entity_poly.type
_entity_poly.pdbx_seq_one_letter_code
_entity_poly.pdbx_strand_id
1 'polypeptide(L)'
;MISDKENSVDPTVQTIVEMFPEDFLRNTARETGVVERERKIDVVILFWVTTLGFGVRFLSTIRGLKRKYEEKAKTTLSISSFYDRFTPEMVDFLRKCVLHAIEFQAQQTGRVLDDKLKR
;
A
#
# COMPACT_ATOMS: atom_id res chain seq x y z
N MET A 1 31.56 15.33 16.49
CA MET A 1 31.00 14.00 16.16
C MET A 1 29.60 14.19 15.62
N ILE A 2 29.45 14.19 14.29
CA ILE A 2 28.16 14.21 13.62
C ILE A 2 27.92 12.74 13.24
N SER A 3 27.09 12.04 14.01
CA SER A 3 26.82 10.60 13.87
C SER A 3 25.36 10.43 13.42
N ASP A 4 25.22 9.83 12.23
CA ASP A 4 24.19 8.88 11.80
C ASP A 4 22.72 9.30 11.75
N LYS A 5 22.39 10.54 11.39
CA LYS A 5 20.98 10.95 11.14
C LYS A 5 20.52 10.95 9.67
N GLU A 6 21.38 10.57 8.73
CA GLU A 6 21.08 10.77 7.30
C GLU A 6 20.30 9.62 6.63
N ASN A 7 20.09 8.49 7.32
CA ASN A 7 19.40 7.31 6.76
C ASN A 7 18.31 6.70 7.67
N SER A 8 17.81 7.42 8.68
CA SER A 8 16.67 6.93 9.47
C SER A 8 15.40 7.02 8.63
N VAL A 9 14.84 5.88 8.24
CA VAL A 9 13.49 5.82 7.64
C VAL A 9 12.51 6.47 8.62
N ASP A 10 11.59 7.29 8.10
CA ASP A 10 10.57 7.95 8.92
C ASP A 10 9.77 6.88 9.69
N PRO A 11 9.59 7.00 11.02
CA PRO A 11 8.87 6.01 11.82
C PRO A 11 7.45 5.72 11.31
N THR A 12 6.80 6.70 10.68
CA THR A 12 5.49 6.55 10.04
C THR A 12 5.58 5.61 8.84
N VAL A 13 6.61 5.77 8.02
CA VAL A 13 6.86 4.89 6.86
C VAL A 13 7.15 3.47 7.34
N GLN A 14 7.96 3.31 8.39
CA GLN A 14 8.23 2.02 8.99
C GLN A 14 6.93 1.34 9.48
N THR A 15 6.11 2.07 10.25
CA THR A 15 4.83 1.56 10.75
C THR A 15 3.89 1.14 9.62
N ILE A 16 3.83 1.92 8.53
CA ILE A 16 2.99 1.61 7.36
C ILE A 16 3.47 0.34 6.64
N VAL A 17 4.79 0.13 6.53
CA VAL A 17 5.35 -1.08 5.92
C VAL A 17 5.12 -2.31 6.80
N GLU A 18 5.25 -2.16 8.12
CA GLU A 18 4.92 -3.21 9.10
C GLU A 18 3.43 -3.57 9.09
N MET A 19 2.55 -2.60 8.85
CA MET A 19 1.10 -2.80 8.73
C MET A 19 0.69 -3.55 7.47
N PHE A 20 1.51 -3.52 6.40
CA PHE A 20 1.18 -4.19 5.13
C PHE A 20 2.36 -5.03 4.64
N PRO A 21 2.67 -6.15 5.32
CA PRO A 21 3.74 -7.04 4.87
C PRO A 21 3.39 -7.67 3.52
N GLU A 22 4.39 -7.95 2.69
CA GLU A 22 4.16 -8.44 1.32
C GLU A 22 3.36 -9.74 1.29
N ASP A 23 3.62 -10.66 2.21
CA ASP A 23 2.91 -11.93 2.30
C ASP A 23 1.42 -11.74 2.61
N PHE A 24 1.08 -10.77 3.48
CA PHE A 24 -0.32 -10.43 3.74
C PHE A 24 -1.00 -9.95 2.46
N LEU A 25 -0.37 -9.03 1.72
CA LEU A 25 -0.92 -8.49 0.47
C LEU A 25 -1.09 -9.60 -0.58
N ARG A 26 -0.09 -10.47 -0.76
CA ARG A 26 -0.15 -11.57 -1.74
C ARG A 26 -1.18 -12.63 -1.36
N ASN A 27 -1.29 -12.98 -0.08
CA ASN A 27 -2.30 -13.94 0.39
C ASN A 27 -3.71 -13.38 0.25
N THR A 28 -3.93 -12.14 0.70
CA THR A 28 -5.22 -11.45 0.53
C THR A 28 -5.60 -11.36 -0.93
N ALA A 29 -4.65 -11.09 -1.83
CA ALA A 29 -4.91 -11.02 -3.26
C ALA A 29 -5.36 -12.36 -3.87
N ARG A 30 -4.80 -13.47 -3.39
CA ARG A 30 -5.22 -14.82 -3.79
C ARG A 30 -6.62 -15.13 -3.26
N GLU A 31 -6.89 -14.78 -2.01
CA GLU A 31 -8.19 -15.01 -1.37
C GLU A 31 -9.34 -14.24 -2.03
N THR A 32 -9.10 -13.01 -2.48
CA THR A 32 -10.14 -12.20 -3.12
C THR A 32 -10.23 -12.40 -4.63
N GLY A 33 -9.28 -13.13 -5.23
CA GLY A 33 -9.26 -13.36 -6.68
C GLY A 33 -8.76 -12.17 -7.51
N VAL A 34 -8.30 -11.07 -6.89
CA VAL A 34 -7.74 -9.91 -7.62
C VAL A 34 -6.49 -10.29 -8.43
N VAL A 35 -5.81 -11.38 -8.02
CA VAL A 35 -4.78 -12.04 -8.82
C VAL A 35 -5.07 -13.55 -8.90
N GLU A 36 -5.63 -13.99 -10.03
CA GLU A 36 -5.76 -15.41 -10.34
C GLU A 36 -4.48 -16.01 -10.96
N ARG A 37 -3.65 -15.18 -11.63
CA ARG A 37 -2.36 -15.55 -12.23
C ARG A 37 -1.38 -14.39 -12.15
N GLU A 38 -0.17 -14.60 -11.61
CA GLU A 38 0.93 -13.60 -11.55
C GLU A 38 1.56 -13.31 -12.94
N ARG A 39 0.77 -13.17 -14.00
CA ARG A 39 1.32 -13.16 -15.37
C ARG A 39 1.83 -11.80 -15.84
N LYS A 40 1.42 -10.67 -15.24
CA LYS A 40 1.88 -9.32 -15.66
C LYS A 40 1.86 -8.22 -14.60
N ILE A 41 1.10 -8.37 -13.51
CA ILE A 41 0.98 -7.34 -12.49
C ILE A 41 1.34 -7.89 -11.13
N ASP A 42 2.25 -7.20 -10.46
CA ASP A 42 2.58 -7.41 -9.07
C ASP A 42 1.58 -6.64 -8.20
N VAL A 43 0.84 -7.37 -7.38
CA VAL A 43 -0.21 -6.79 -6.53
C VAL A 43 0.33 -5.91 -5.41
N VAL A 44 1.54 -6.18 -4.93
CA VAL A 44 2.20 -5.35 -3.89
C VAL A 44 2.51 -3.98 -4.48
N ILE A 45 3.08 -3.93 -5.69
CA ILE A 45 3.35 -2.66 -6.37
C ILE A 45 2.04 -1.94 -6.70
N LEU A 46 1.04 -2.67 -7.20
CA LEU A 46 -0.27 -2.10 -7.52
C LEU A 46 -0.95 -1.48 -6.30
N PHE A 47 -0.90 -2.17 -5.15
CA PHE A 47 -1.41 -1.68 -3.87
C PHE A 47 -0.77 -0.34 -3.51
N TRP A 48 0.55 -0.27 -3.41
CA TRP A 48 1.25 0.97 -3.03
C TRP A 48 1.02 2.12 -4.00
N VAL A 49 1.04 1.85 -5.30
CA VAL A 49 0.80 2.88 -6.33
C VAL A 49 -0.61 3.43 -6.21
N THR A 50 -1.60 2.58 -5.97
CA THR A 50 -3.00 2.98 -5.90
C THR A 50 -3.29 3.73 -4.60
N THR A 51 -2.87 3.19 -3.45
CA THR A 51 -3.16 3.80 -2.15
C THR A 51 -2.40 5.11 -1.94
N LEU A 52 -1.10 5.14 -2.25
CA LEU A 52 -0.30 6.36 -2.08
C LEU A 52 -0.53 7.36 -3.22
N GLY A 53 -0.67 6.89 -4.46
CA GLY A 53 -0.90 7.77 -5.62
C GLY A 53 -2.24 8.50 -5.55
N PHE A 54 -3.30 7.80 -5.14
CA PHE A 54 -4.63 8.39 -5.02
C PHE A 54 -4.83 9.12 -3.68
N GLY A 55 -4.34 8.53 -2.58
CA GLY A 55 -4.57 9.04 -1.22
C GLY A 55 -4.04 10.45 -0.98
N VAL A 56 -2.94 10.85 -1.63
CA VAL A 56 -2.38 12.20 -1.53
C VAL A 56 -2.80 13.14 -2.69
N ARG A 57 -3.81 12.75 -3.49
CA ARG A 57 -4.27 13.44 -4.73
C ARG A 57 -3.14 13.71 -5.75
N PHE A 58 -2.01 13.02 -5.62
CA PHE A 58 -0.83 13.22 -6.45
C PHE A 58 -1.00 12.63 -7.86
N LEU A 59 -1.77 11.54 -7.97
CA LEU A 59 -2.10 10.87 -9.23
C LEU A 59 -3.61 10.58 -9.27
N SER A 60 -4.40 11.56 -9.70
CA SER A 60 -5.87 11.42 -9.82
C SER A 60 -6.33 10.79 -11.14
N THR A 61 -5.41 10.46 -12.04
CA THR A 61 -5.74 9.84 -13.34
C THR A 61 -5.20 8.43 -13.42
N ILE A 62 -5.97 7.53 -14.05
CA ILE A 62 -5.55 6.14 -14.30
C ILE A 62 -4.24 6.09 -15.08
N ARG A 63 -4.05 7.02 -16.03
CA ARG A 63 -2.79 7.16 -16.78
C ARG A 63 -1.61 7.53 -15.88
N GLY A 64 -1.82 8.40 -14.89
CA GLY A 64 -0.82 8.75 -13.89
C GLY A 64 -0.42 7.56 -13.03
N LEU A 65 -1.42 6.82 -12.51
CA LEU A 65 -1.20 5.60 -11.73
C LEU A 65 -0.45 4.54 -12.56
N LYS A 66 -0.86 4.30 -13.80
CA LYS A 66 -0.18 3.39 -14.72
C LYS A 66 1.30 3.75 -14.89
N ARG A 67 1.61 5.02 -15.20
CA ARG A 67 2.99 5.47 -15.39
C ARG A 67 3.83 5.23 -14.13
N LYS A 68 3.25 5.46 -12.94
CA LYS A 68 3.94 5.21 -11.68
C LYS A 68 4.14 3.73 -11.40
N TYR A 69 3.17 2.90 -11.76
CA TYR A 69 3.29 1.45 -11.71
C TYR A 69 4.42 0.96 -12.61
N GLU A 70 4.47 1.39 -13.87
CA GLU A 70 5.53 1.02 -14.82
C GLU A 70 6.93 1.41 -14.33
N GLU A 71 7.07 2.61 -13.75
CA GLU A 71 8.31 3.08 -13.13
C GLU A 71 8.77 2.14 -12.00
N LYS A 72 7.86 1.67 -11.15
CA LYS A 72 8.18 0.82 -10.00
C LYS A 72 8.36 -0.65 -10.36
N ALA A 73 7.51 -1.17 -11.23
CA ALA A 73 7.55 -2.56 -11.69
C ALA A 73 8.59 -2.82 -12.79
N LYS A 74 9.27 -1.77 -13.28
CA LYS A 74 10.27 -1.85 -14.38
C LYS A 74 9.73 -2.61 -15.60
N THR A 75 8.47 -2.36 -15.93
CA THR A 75 7.75 -3.03 -17.02
C THR A 75 6.90 -2.04 -17.80
N THR A 76 6.40 -2.45 -18.95
CA THR A 76 5.49 -1.67 -19.79
C THR A 76 4.18 -2.41 -19.95
N LEU A 77 3.08 -1.69 -19.79
CA LEU A 77 1.73 -2.19 -19.92
C LEU A 77 0.94 -1.32 -20.91
N SER A 78 -0.06 -1.92 -21.55
CA SER A 78 -1.07 -1.13 -22.24
C SER A 78 -1.98 -0.44 -21.21
N ILE A 79 -2.67 0.64 -21.63
CA ILE A 79 -3.61 1.32 -20.73
C ILE A 79 -4.81 0.44 -20.38
N SER A 80 -5.31 -0.36 -21.32
CA SER A 80 -6.39 -1.31 -21.08
C SER A 80 -5.97 -2.38 -20.08
N SER A 81 -4.80 -2.99 -20.25
CA SER A 81 -4.32 -4.03 -19.32
C SER A 81 -4.15 -3.55 -17.88
N PHE A 82 -3.91 -2.26 -17.66
CA PHE A 82 -3.89 -1.65 -16.34
C PHE A 82 -5.30 -1.31 -15.85
N TYR A 83 -6.15 -0.78 -16.73
CA TYR A 83 -7.55 -0.46 -16.43
C TYR A 83 -8.37 -1.70 -16.04
N ASP A 84 -8.13 -2.84 -16.70
CA ASP A 84 -8.82 -4.11 -16.45
C ASP A 84 -8.55 -4.69 -15.05
N ARG A 85 -7.72 -4.03 -14.22
CA ARG A 85 -7.47 -4.40 -12.81
C ARG A 85 -8.38 -3.70 -11.82
N PHE A 86 -9.13 -2.69 -12.26
CA PHE A 86 -10.12 -2.02 -11.41
C PHE A 86 -11.44 -2.80 -11.46
N THR A 87 -11.43 -3.98 -10.85
CA THR A 87 -12.55 -4.93 -10.82
C THR A 87 -13.23 -4.95 -9.45
N PRO A 88 -14.40 -5.61 -9.30
CA PRO A 88 -15.02 -5.83 -7.99
C PRO A 88 -14.09 -6.55 -7.00
N GLU A 89 -13.28 -7.51 -7.47
CA GLU A 89 -12.31 -8.25 -6.65
C GLU A 89 -11.22 -7.32 -6.08
N MET A 90 -10.84 -6.28 -6.82
CA MET A 90 -9.94 -5.23 -6.33
C MET A 90 -10.59 -4.41 -5.21
N VAL A 91 -11.90 -4.18 -5.27
CA VAL A 91 -12.63 -3.52 -4.17
C VAL A 91 -12.61 -4.39 -2.92
N ASP A 92 -12.87 -5.69 -3.06
CA ASP A 92 -12.86 -6.61 -1.92
C ASP A 92 -11.45 -6.79 -1.33
N PHE A 93 -10.42 -6.81 -2.18
CA PHE A 93 -9.02 -6.74 -1.76
C PHE A 93 -8.75 -5.51 -0.90
N LEU A 94 -9.10 -4.32 -1.38
CA LEU A 94 -8.88 -3.07 -0.66
C LEU A 94 -9.69 -3.00 0.65
N ARG A 95 -10.92 -3.53 0.68
CA ARG A 95 -11.73 -3.63 1.90
C ARG A 95 -11.04 -4.48 2.96
N LYS A 96 -10.49 -5.65 2.58
CA LYS A 96 -9.71 -6.49 3.50
C LYS A 96 -8.46 -5.77 4.01
N CYS A 97 -7.75 -5.04 3.15
CA CYS A 97 -6.60 -4.22 3.58
C CYS A 97 -7.00 -3.14 4.59
N VAL A 98 -8.15 -2.47 4.40
CA VAL A 98 -8.65 -1.47 5.34
C VAL A 98 -9.03 -2.11 6.68
N LEU A 99 -9.71 -3.25 6.66
CA LEU A 99 -10.05 -3.99 7.88
C LEU A 99 -8.79 -4.38 8.66
N HIS A 100 -7.79 -4.92 7.95
CA HIS A 100 -6.49 -5.26 8.54
C HIS A 100 -5.79 -4.05 9.17
N ALA A 101 -5.80 -2.89 8.51
CA ALA A 101 -5.21 -1.67 9.06
C ALA A 101 -5.90 -1.22 10.36
N ILE A 102 -7.22 -1.34 10.42
CA ILE A 102 -8.01 -1.03 11.63
C ILE A 102 -7.63 -2.00 12.76
N GLU A 103 -7.53 -3.30 12.47
CA GLU A 103 -7.14 -4.32 13.44
C GLU A 103 -5.70 -4.11 13.94
N PHE A 104 -4.76 -3.85 13.04
CA PHE A 104 -3.37 -3.52 13.37
C PHE A 104 -3.29 -2.28 14.26
N GLN A 105 -4.05 -1.23 13.94
CA GLN A 105 -4.09 -0.02 14.75
C GLN A 105 -4.71 -0.27 16.14
N ALA A 106 -5.73 -1.13 16.25
CA ALA A 106 -6.35 -1.48 17.53
C ALA A 106 -5.41 -2.26 18.47
N GLN A 107 -4.43 -2.99 17.91
CA GLN A 107 -3.42 -3.72 18.68
C GLN A 107 -2.29 -2.81 19.20
N GLN A 108 -2.10 -1.64 18.60
CA GLN A 108 -1.13 -0.69 19.11
C GLN A 108 -1.68 -0.05 20.39
N THR A 109 -0.91 -0.12 21.48
CA THR A 109 -1.22 0.60 22.71
C THR A 109 -1.52 2.05 22.34
N GLY A 110 -2.76 2.50 22.56
CA GLY A 110 -3.19 3.86 22.22
C GLY A 110 -2.18 4.87 22.76
N ARG A 111 -1.96 5.98 22.02
CA ARG A 111 -0.94 6.99 22.33
C ARG A 111 -0.78 7.15 23.84
N VAL A 112 0.33 6.64 24.38
CA VAL A 112 0.71 6.95 25.77
C VAL A 112 0.85 8.46 25.79
N LEU A 113 -0.03 9.12 26.53
CA LEU A 113 0.03 10.56 26.71
C LEU A 113 1.44 10.87 27.22
N ASP A 114 2.13 11.76 26.52
CA ASP A 114 3.41 12.30 27.00
C ASP A 114 3.20 12.82 28.44
N ASP A 115 4.23 12.79 29.28
CA ASP A 115 4.10 13.21 30.68
C ASP A 115 3.60 14.66 30.80
N LYS A 116 3.80 15.48 29.75
CA LYS A 116 3.24 16.83 29.61
C LYS A 116 1.71 16.89 29.47
N LEU A 117 1.08 15.78 29.11
CA LEU A 117 -0.37 15.62 28.90
C LEU A 117 -1.03 14.79 30.01
N LYS A 118 -0.25 14.21 30.94
CA LYS A 118 -0.73 13.59 32.16
C LYS A 118 -0.92 14.69 33.22
N ARG A 119 -2.08 15.34 33.23
CA ARG A 119 -2.50 16.22 34.34
C ARG A 119 -3.10 15.41 35.47
#